data_AF-A0A1U7PII5-F1
#
_entry.id   AF-A0A1U7PII5-F1
#
_cell.length_a   1.000
_cell.length_b   1.000
_cell.length_c   1.000
_cell.angle_alpha   90.00
_cell.angle_beta   90.00
_cell.angle_gamma   90.00
#
_symmetry.space_group_name_H-M   'P 1'
#
loop_
_entity.id
_entity.type
_entity.pdbx_description
1 polymer ?
#
loop_
_entity_poly.entity_id
_entity_poly.type
_entity_poly.pdbx_seq_one_letter_code
_entity_poly.pdbx_strand_id
1 'polypeptide(L)'
;MSILFAALFFLATAVLAAGAIILVVRLALKMEHDAPKVLLGARLAIGLWVALFAAMLLSSEGLLSDRLYFSLFAAALAGLIGSFSDFLLQLAFRTKPSIKRHSKVAGAFLVALIALVFANPAPDQVASDEEVTSESATEEIAGKETPKDEAAAVGNDPSENEGTTVAATLPPAKTESSPKKEAARPKTASSRVPVTLANPIDGDTIKVNIDGRTESVRFLLVDTPETNHPRLGVQPFGPEAKEFTTKLVQSGSIELEFDVSDRDKYNRLLAYVYVDGVSVQEELLKNGLARVAYVYAPNTKYVDRYDALQKEAQQKAIGIWSVENYATDRGFDAAVVDGGQQGSAPPAESKPKPAPKPAQKPQKPAAGACNIKGNASSRIYHMPGGQYYDRTNAEVMFCSESEAQAAGYRASKR
;
A
#
# COMPACT_ATOMS: atom_id res chain seq x y z
N MET A 1 -26.81 -25.68 -31.98
CA MET A 1 -26.10 -25.97 -30.72
C MET A 1 -26.90 -25.38 -29.57
N SER A 2 -27.15 -26.11 -28.48
CA SER A 2 -28.15 -25.73 -27.47
C SER A 2 -27.78 -24.45 -26.71
N ILE A 3 -28.78 -23.60 -26.44
CA ILE A 3 -28.63 -22.29 -25.75
C ILE A 3 -27.88 -22.43 -24.42
N LEU A 4 -28.14 -23.51 -23.68
CA LEU A 4 -27.46 -23.84 -22.42
C LEU A 4 -25.94 -23.95 -22.57
N PHE A 5 -25.45 -24.49 -23.68
CA PHE A 5 -24.01 -24.66 -23.94
C PHE A 5 -23.33 -23.32 -24.26
N ALA A 6 -24.03 -22.44 -24.98
CA ALA A 6 -23.58 -21.06 -25.21
C ALA A 6 -23.56 -20.25 -23.90
N ALA A 7 -24.57 -20.41 -23.04
CA ALA A 7 -24.64 -19.75 -21.72
C ALA A 7 -23.52 -20.23 -20.78
N LEU A 8 -23.24 -21.53 -20.72
CA LEU A 8 -22.14 -22.08 -19.91
C LEU A 8 -20.76 -21.63 -20.43
N PHE A 9 -20.56 -21.59 -21.74
CA PHE A 9 -19.33 -21.06 -22.35
C PHE A 9 -19.17 -19.55 -22.10
N PHE A 10 -20.27 -18.79 -22.14
CA PHE A 10 -20.26 -17.38 -21.77
C PHE A 10 -19.92 -17.18 -20.28
N LEU A 11 -20.49 -17.97 -19.37
CA LEU A 11 -20.15 -17.91 -17.95
C LEU A 11 -18.66 -18.19 -17.70
N ALA A 12 -18.11 -19.23 -18.33
CA ALA A 12 -16.68 -19.56 -18.24
C ALA A 12 -15.78 -18.44 -18.77
N THR A 13 -16.10 -17.89 -19.95
CA THR A 13 -15.32 -16.77 -20.54
C THR A 13 -15.48 -15.46 -19.76
N ALA A 14 -16.65 -15.19 -19.18
CA ALA A 14 -16.89 -14.04 -18.30
C ALA A 14 -16.07 -14.14 -16.99
N VAL A 15 -15.97 -15.32 -16.37
CA VAL A 15 -15.13 -15.55 -15.18
C VAL A 15 -13.65 -15.36 -15.50
N LEU A 16 -13.17 -15.87 -16.64
CA LEU A 16 -11.80 -15.66 -17.10
C LEU A 16 -11.51 -14.18 -17.41
N ALA A 17 -12.45 -13.48 -18.06
CA ALA A 17 -12.36 -12.04 -18.32
C ALA A 17 -12.33 -11.23 -17.02
N ALA A 18 -13.19 -11.55 -16.04
CA ALA A 18 -13.18 -10.90 -14.73
C ALA A 18 -11.85 -11.12 -13.98
N GLY A 19 -11.30 -12.34 -14.01
CA GLY A 19 -9.98 -12.65 -13.45
C GLY A 19 -8.87 -11.84 -14.12
N ALA A 20 -8.87 -11.74 -15.45
CA ALA A 20 -7.93 -10.94 -16.21
C ALA A 20 -8.07 -9.43 -15.91
N ILE A 21 -9.29 -8.91 -15.80
CA ILE A 21 -9.56 -7.51 -15.44
C ILE A 21 -9.07 -7.20 -14.02
N ILE A 22 -9.33 -8.07 -13.04
CA ILE A 22 -8.83 -7.91 -11.66
C ILE A 22 -7.29 -7.92 -11.63
N LEU A 23 -6.65 -8.78 -12.43
CA LEU A 23 -5.19 -8.82 -12.56
C LEU A 23 -4.62 -7.55 -13.21
N VAL A 24 -5.23 -7.08 -14.30
CA VAL A 24 -4.84 -5.83 -14.98
C VAL A 24 -5.06 -4.61 -14.09
N VAL A 25 -6.15 -4.54 -13.32
CA VAL A 25 -6.40 -3.47 -12.35
C VAL A 25 -5.38 -3.50 -11.22
N ARG A 26 -5.05 -4.67 -10.66
CA ARG A 26 -3.98 -4.82 -9.64
C ARG A 26 -2.59 -4.43 -10.19
N LEU A 27 -2.32 -4.67 -11.47
CA LEU A 27 -1.08 -4.23 -12.13
C LEU A 27 -1.08 -2.72 -12.42
N ALA A 28 -2.19 -2.15 -12.86
CA ALA A 28 -2.34 -0.71 -13.11
C ALA A 28 -2.19 0.12 -11.83
N LEU A 29 -2.82 -0.34 -10.73
CA LEU A 29 -2.68 0.24 -9.40
C LEU A 29 -1.25 0.15 -8.83
N LYS A 30 -0.37 -0.65 -9.45
CA LYS A 30 1.04 -0.79 -9.10
C LYS A 30 2.00 -0.07 -10.07
N MET A 31 1.47 0.70 -11.04
CA MET A 31 2.25 1.47 -12.01
C MET A 31 1.71 2.91 -12.16
N GLU A 32 1.95 3.74 -11.14
CA GLU A 32 1.40 5.10 -10.99
C GLU A 32 1.50 5.98 -12.26
N HIS A 33 2.62 5.90 -13.01
CA HIS A 33 2.88 6.84 -14.10
C HIS A 33 2.24 6.48 -15.47
N ASP A 34 1.79 5.24 -15.66
CA ASP A 34 1.14 4.76 -16.90
C ASP A 34 -0.29 4.25 -16.69
N ALA A 35 -0.77 4.18 -15.43
CA ALA A 35 -2.12 3.77 -15.03
C ALA A 35 -3.28 4.30 -15.91
N PRO A 36 -3.38 5.60 -16.29
CA PRO A 36 -4.48 6.07 -17.14
C PRO A 36 -4.50 5.45 -18.54
N LYS A 37 -3.34 5.11 -19.12
CA LYS A 37 -3.25 4.43 -20.43
C LYS A 37 -3.67 2.98 -20.32
N VAL A 38 -3.23 2.29 -19.25
CA VAL A 38 -3.61 0.89 -18.96
C VAL A 38 -5.12 0.78 -18.72
N LEU A 39 -5.70 1.72 -17.96
CA LEU A 39 -7.14 1.77 -17.70
C LEU A 39 -7.96 2.10 -18.96
N LEU A 40 -7.46 2.97 -19.85
CA LEU A 40 -8.10 3.24 -21.14
C LEU A 40 -8.08 2.00 -22.05
N GLY A 41 -6.95 1.29 -22.13
CA GLY A 41 -6.84 0.02 -22.86
C GLY A 41 -7.80 -1.05 -22.33
N ALA A 42 -7.90 -1.19 -21.00
CA ALA A 42 -8.85 -2.10 -20.36
C ALA A 42 -10.31 -1.74 -20.68
N ARG A 43 -10.68 -0.45 -20.65
CA ARG A 43 -12.03 0.03 -21.03
C ARG A 43 -12.37 -0.28 -22.48
N LEU A 44 -11.43 -0.10 -23.41
CA LEU A 44 -11.62 -0.43 -24.83
C LEU A 44 -11.79 -1.94 -25.04
N ALA A 45 -11.00 -2.78 -24.37
CA ALA A 45 -11.13 -4.24 -24.43
C ALA A 45 -12.49 -4.73 -23.88
N ILE A 46 -12.96 -4.17 -22.76
CA ILE A 46 -14.28 -4.47 -22.18
C ILE A 46 -15.39 -4.04 -23.15
N GLY A 47 -15.31 -2.83 -23.73
CA GLY A 47 -16.30 -2.34 -24.69
C GLY A 47 -16.40 -3.23 -25.95
N LEU A 48 -15.26 -3.68 -26.47
CA LEU A 48 -15.22 -4.61 -27.61
C LEU A 48 -15.81 -5.98 -27.25
N TRP A 49 -15.54 -6.51 -26.05
CA TRP A 49 -16.11 -7.78 -25.60
C TRP A 49 -17.64 -7.71 -25.43
N VAL A 50 -18.16 -6.62 -24.86
CA VAL A 50 -19.61 -6.36 -24.76
C VAL A 50 -20.25 -6.22 -26.14
N ALA A 51 -19.60 -5.54 -27.09
CA ALA A 51 -20.08 -5.42 -28.46
C ALA A 51 -20.14 -6.77 -29.20
N LEU A 52 -19.12 -7.63 -29.03
CA LEU A 52 -19.12 -8.99 -29.57
C LEU A 52 -20.22 -9.87 -28.94
N PHE A 53 -20.48 -9.73 -27.64
CA PHE A 53 -21.58 -10.44 -26.98
C PHE A 53 -22.96 -9.95 -27.44
N ALA A 54 -23.15 -8.64 -27.63
CA ALA A 54 -24.37 -8.09 -28.22
C ALA A 54 -24.61 -8.62 -29.65
N ALA A 55 -23.54 -8.70 -30.46
CA ALA A 55 -23.59 -9.31 -31.79
C ALA A 55 -23.92 -10.82 -31.74
N MET A 56 -23.45 -11.54 -30.71
CA MET A 56 -23.79 -12.95 -30.48
C MET A 56 -25.29 -13.14 -30.20
N LEU A 57 -25.87 -12.29 -29.35
CA LEU A 57 -27.31 -12.29 -29.05
C LEU A 57 -28.14 -11.96 -30.29
N LEU A 58 -27.77 -10.92 -31.05
CA LEU A 58 -28.41 -10.55 -32.32
C LEU A 58 -28.28 -11.64 -33.40
N SER A 59 -27.20 -12.43 -33.39
CA SER A 59 -27.05 -13.58 -34.27
C SER A 59 -27.97 -14.75 -33.87
N SER A 60 -28.36 -14.86 -32.59
CA SER A 60 -29.29 -15.90 -32.13
C SER A 60 -30.75 -15.68 -32.57
N GLU A 61 -31.07 -14.46 -33.01
CA GLU A 61 -32.34 -14.13 -33.70
C GLU A 61 -32.25 -14.32 -35.23
N GLY A 62 -31.15 -14.90 -35.75
CA GLY A 62 -31.03 -15.37 -37.13
C GLY A 62 -30.56 -14.33 -38.16
N LEU A 63 -30.15 -13.13 -37.75
CA LEU A 63 -29.71 -12.07 -38.68
C LEU A 63 -28.33 -12.31 -39.33
N LEU A 64 -27.51 -13.22 -38.81
CA LEU A 64 -26.26 -13.65 -39.44
C LEU A 64 -26.22 -15.18 -39.51
N SER A 65 -25.61 -15.71 -40.58
CA SER A 65 -25.32 -17.14 -40.68
C SER A 65 -24.16 -17.52 -39.76
N ASP A 66 -24.28 -18.64 -39.05
CA ASP A 66 -23.29 -19.13 -38.06
C ASP A 66 -21.86 -19.07 -38.59
N ARG A 67 -21.63 -19.50 -39.84
CA ARG A 67 -20.29 -19.52 -40.45
C ARG A 67 -19.67 -18.12 -40.59
N LEU A 68 -20.47 -17.10 -40.90
CA LEU A 68 -20.00 -15.72 -40.99
C LEU A 68 -19.76 -15.14 -39.60
N TYR A 69 -20.65 -15.40 -38.64
CA TYR A 69 -20.46 -15.00 -37.24
C TYR A 69 -19.18 -15.60 -36.64
N PHE A 70 -18.98 -16.92 -36.77
CA PHE A 70 -17.76 -17.59 -36.28
C PHE A 70 -16.49 -17.08 -36.95
N SER A 71 -16.52 -16.77 -38.25
CA SER A 71 -15.36 -16.21 -38.97
C SER A 71 -14.98 -14.82 -38.46
N LEU A 72 -15.96 -13.93 -38.30
CA LEU A 72 -15.75 -12.57 -37.77
C LEU A 72 -15.31 -12.61 -36.29
N PHE A 73 -15.92 -13.49 -35.48
CA PHE A 73 -15.54 -13.69 -34.08
C PHE A 73 -14.11 -14.21 -33.94
N ALA A 74 -13.71 -15.22 -34.73
CA ALA A 74 -12.35 -15.76 -34.73
C ALA A 74 -11.31 -14.71 -35.16
N ALA A 75 -11.61 -13.88 -36.17
CA ALA A 75 -10.75 -12.78 -36.59
C ALA A 75 -10.59 -11.72 -35.48
N ALA A 76 -11.69 -11.33 -34.82
CA ALA A 76 -11.66 -10.38 -33.71
C ALA A 76 -10.86 -10.93 -32.51
N LEU A 77 -11.07 -12.19 -32.14
CA LEU A 77 -10.36 -12.86 -31.04
C LEU A 77 -8.86 -13.00 -31.34
N ALA A 78 -8.48 -13.35 -32.57
CA ALA A 78 -7.08 -13.41 -32.99
C ALA A 78 -6.40 -12.04 -32.92
N GLY A 79 -7.07 -10.97 -33.36
CA GLY A 79 -6.57 -9.59 -33.24
C GLY A 79 -6.41 -9.13 -31.79
N LEU A 80 -7.32 -9.54 -30.89
CA LEU A 80 -7.27 -9.24 -29.47
C LEU A 80 -6.11 -9.99 -28.77
N ILE A 81 -5.94 -11.29 -29.04
CA ILE A 81 -4.82 -12.11 -28.53
C ILE A 81 -3.48 -11.58 -29.07
N GLY A 82 -3.40 -11.20 -30.35
CA GLY A 82 -2.21 -10.58 -30.93
C GLY A 82 -1.84 -9.27 -30.22
N SER A 83 -2.80 -8.36 -30.09
CA SER A 83 -2.59 -7.05 -29.44
C SER A 83 -2.21 -7.19 -27.96
N PHE A 84 -2.84 -8.12 -27.23
CA PHE A 84 -2.58 -8.34 -25.81
C PHE A 84 -1.26 -9.07 -25.57
N SER A 85 -0.88 -10.02 -26.42
CA SER A 85 0.43 -10.69 -26.30
C SER A 85 1.59 -9.74 -26.63
N ASP A 86 1.47 -8.87 -27.63
CA ASP A 86 2.50 -7.87 -27.95
C ASP A 86 2.62 -6.81 -26.83
N PHE A 87 1.50 -6.43 -26.20
CA PHE A 87 1.50 -5.58 -25.00
C PHE A 87 2.18 -6.24 -23.79
N LEU A 88 1.88 -7.52 -23.50
CA LEU A 88 2.55 -8.27 -22.43
C LEU A 88 4.04 -8.49 -22.70
N LEU A 89 4.45 -8.70 -23.96
CA LEU A 89 5.85 -8.78 -24.35
C LEU A 89 6.58 -7.45 -24.15
N GLN A 90 5.96 -6.32 -24.53
CA GLN A 90 6.50 -4.98 -24.25
C GLN A 90 6.62 -4.70 -22.74
N LEU A 91 5.66 -5.18 -21.93
CA LEU A 91 5.69 -5.06 -20.47
C LEU A 91 6.82 -5.91 -19.85
N ALA A 92 6.96 -7.17 -20.28
CA ALA A 92 7.97 -8.09 -19.74
C ALA A 92 9.41 -7.67 -20.07
N PHE A 93 9.69 -7.26 -21.32
CA PHE A 93 11.05 -6.92 -21.75
C PHE A 93 11.51 -5.50 -21.33
N ARG A 94 10.69 -4.72 -20.64
CA ARG A 94 11.08 -3.41 -20.09
C ARG A 94 12.15 -3.49 -18.98
N THR A 95 12.49 -4.69 -18.50
CA THR A 95 13.40 -4.92 -17.36
C THR A 95 14.86 -5.26 -17.73
N LYS A 96 15.17 -5.68 -18.97
CA LYS A 96 16.57 -5.94 -19.43
C LYS A 96 16.69 -5.84 -20.97
N PRO A 97 17.65 -5.06 -21.52
CA PRO A 97 17.59 -4.66 -22.95
C PRO A 97 18.18 -5.66 -23.97
N SER A 98 18.76 -6.80 -23.58
CA SER A 98 19.57 -7.63 -24.49
C SER A 98 18.80 -8.65 -25.35
N ILE A 99 17.53 -8.94 -25.08
CA ILE A 99 16.79 -10.05 -25.74
C ILE A 99 15.78 -9.51 -26.77
N LYS A 100 16.26 -8.79 -27.81
CA LYS A 100 15.40 -8.25 -28.88
C LYS A 100 15.26 -9.15 -30.13
N ARG A 101 15.93 -10.30 -30.20
CA ARG A 101 16.01 -11.13 -31.42
C ARG A 101 15.08 -12.36 -31.47
N HIS A 102 14.42 -12.74 -30.37
CA HIS A 102 13.65 -13.99 -30.29
C HIS A 102 12.13 -13.84 -30.13
N SER A 103 11.61 -12.71 -29.62
CA SER A 103 10.17 -12.54 -29.35
C SER A 103 9.27 -12.72 -30.58
N LYS A 104 9.70 -12.21 -31.74
CA LYS A 104 8.95 -12.31 -33.00
C LYS A 104 8.75 -13.76 -33.50
N VAL A 105 9.63 -14.68 -33.13
CA VAL A 105 9.53 -16.09 -33.56
C VAL A 105 8.49 -16.84 -32.71
N ALA A 106 8.45 -16.58 -31.40
CA ALA A 106 7.51 -17.23 -30.48
C ALA A 106 6.03 -16.89 -30.80
N GLY A 107 5.74 -15.62 -31.11
CA GLY A 107 4.38 -15.20 -31.49
C GLY A 107 3.88 -15.87 -32.77
N ALA A 108 4.73 -15.99 -33.79
CA ALA A 108 4.40 -16.66 -35.05
C ALA A 108 4.09 -18.16 -34.86
N PHE A 109 4.86 -18.85 -34.00
CA PHE A 109 4.62 -20.25 -33.66
C PHE A 109 3.26 -20.47 -32.99
N LEU A 110 2.85 -19.59 -32.07
CA LEU A 110 1.56 -19.72 -31.39
C LEU A 110 0.37 -19.56 -32.36
N VAL A 111 0.43 -18.59 -33.28
CA VAL A 111 -0.61 -18.39 -34.30
C VAL A 111 -0.69 -19.59 -35.26
N ALA A 112 0.45 -20.12 -35.70
CA ALA A 112 0.49 -21.30 -36.56
C ALA A 112 -0.09 -22.56 -35.88
N LEU A 113 0.19 -22.76 -34.59
CA LEU A 113 -0.29 -23.91 -33.83
C LEU A 113 -1.82 -23.82 -33.60
N ILE A 114 -2.35 -22.61 -33.36
CA ILE A 114 -3.80 -22.39 -33.28
C ILE A 114 -4.48 -22.69 -34.64
N ALA A 115 -3.92 -22.22 -35.75
CA ALA A 115 -4.48 -22.49 -37.08
C ALA A 115 -4.55 -24.00 -37.41
N LEU A 116 -3.58 -24.79 -36.95
CA LEU A 116 -3.51 -26.24 -37.15
C LEU A 116 -4.64 -27.00 -36.42
N VAL A 117 -5.07 -26.51 -35.25
CA VAL A 117 -6.17 -27.12 -34.47
C VAL A 117 -7.53 -26.95 -35.16
N PHE A 118 -7.76 -25.83 -35.87
CA PHE A 118 -9.02 -25.54 -36.56
C PHE A 118 -9.10 -26.04 -38.01
N ALA A 119 -8.04 -26.65 -38.54
CA ALA A 119 -7.95 -27.08 -39.94
C ALA A 119 -8.60 -28.45 -40.23
N ASN A 120 -9.09 -29.18 -39.20
CA ASN A 120 -9.47 -30.59 -39.33
C ASN A 120 -10.96 -30.82 -38.99
N PRO A 121 -11.84 -31.12 -39.98
CA PRO A 121 -13.25 -31.40 -39.73
C PRO A 121 -13.46 -32.80 -39.15
N ALA A 122 -14.24 -32.91 -38.08
CA ALA A 122 -14.69 -34.19 -37.54
C ALA A 122 -15.84 -34.78 -38.41
N PRO A 123 -15.98 -36.13 -38.48
CA PRO A 123 -17.03 -36.79 -39.24
C PRO A 123 -18.42 -36.64 -38.59
N ASP A 124 -19.46 -37.04 -39.34
CA ASP A 124 -20.84 -36.60 -39.15
C ASP A 124 -21.81 -37.76 -38.80
N GLN A 125 -22.88 -37.47 -38.06
CA GLN A 125 -24.01 -38.37 -37.67
C GLN A 125 -23.63 -39.52 -36.70
N VAL A 126 -24.53 -40.20 -35.95
CA VAL A 126 -25.96 -40.57 -36.13
C VAL A 126 -26.79 -40.33 -34.84
N ALA A 127 -28.14 -40.38 -34.94
CA ALA A 127 -29.14 -40.07 -33.89
C ALA A 127 -29.79 -41.31 -33.20
N SER A 128 -30.96 -41.11 -32.57
CA SER A 128 -31.85 -42.05 -31.81
C SER A 128 -31.41 -42.47 -30.39
N ASP A 129 -32.30 -42.73 -29.40
CA ASP A 129 -33.68 -42.29 -29.08
C ASP A 129 -34.02 -42.68 -27.60
N GLU A 130 -34.93 -41.96 -26.92
CA GLU A 130 -35.78 -42.40 -25.75
C GLU A 130 -35.10 -42.98 -24.44
N GLU A 131 -35.73 -43.20 -23.26
CA GLU A 131 -36.96 -42.73 -22.55
C GLU A 131 -36.87 -43.04 -20.99
N VAL A 132 -37.62 -42.30 -20.13
CA VAL A 132 -38.14 -42.63 -18.74
C VAL A 132 -37.18 -42.87 -17.52
N THR A 133 -37.83 -42.84 -16.34
CA THR A 133 -37.47 -42.34 -15.00
C THR A 133 -36.93 -43.36 -13.94
N SER A 134 -36.49 -42.78 -12.81
CA SER A 134 -36.78 -43.17 -11.39
C SER A 134 -36.13 -44.38 -10.67
N GLU A 135 -35.52 -44.03 -9.52
CA GLU A 135 -35.60 -44.66 -8.17
C GLU A 135 -34.76 -45.87 -7.69
N SER A 136 -34.30 -45.72 -6.44
CA SER A 136 -34.13 -46.69 -5.32
C SER A 136 -33.08 -47.82 -5.32
N ALA A 137 -32.00 -47.59 -4.55
CA ALA A 137 -31.43 -48.39 -3.43
C ALA A 137 -31.15 -49.92 -3.49
N THR A 138 -30.10 -50.33 -2.73
CA THR A 138 -29.82 -51.67 -2.11
C THR A 138 -29.55 -52.88 -3.03
N GLU A 139 -28.68 -53.87 -2.73
CA GLU A 139 -27.60 -54.09 -1.73
C GLU A 139 -26.71 -55.30 -2.18
N GLU A 140 -25.79 -55.80 -1.33
CA GLU A 140 -25.15 -57.15 -1.36
C GLU A 140 -24.21 -57.53 -2.55
N ILE A 141 -23.29 -58.53 -2.50
CA ILE A 141 -22.86 -59.52 -1.48
C ILE A 141 -21.33 -59.80 -1.60
N ALA A 142 -20.65 -60.13 -0.48
CA ALA A 142 -19.32 -60.81 -0.32
C ALA A 142 -18.06 -60.31 -1.10
N GLY A 143 -16.81 -60.51 -0.64
CA GLY A 143 -16.33 -61.02 0.66
C GLY A 143 -15.45 -62.28 0.59
N LYS A 144 -14.14 -62.17 0.92
CA LYS A 144 -13.35 -63.29 1.47
C LYS A 144 -12.12 -62.89 2.30
N GLU A 145 -12.20 -63.25 3.57
CA GLU A 145 -11.22 -63.71 4.58
C GLU A 145 -9.69 -63.47 4.48
N THR A 146 -9.09 -63.41 5.68
CA THR A 146 -7.67 -63.27 6.07
C THR A 146 -7.10 -64.68 6.46
N PRO A 147 -6.18 -64.94 7.43
CA PRO A 147 -5.20 -64.14 8.22
C PRO A 147 -3.79 -64.79 8.36
N LYS A 148 -3.02 -64.37 9.39
CA LYS A 148 -1.89 -65.04 10.10
C LYS A 148 -0.44 -64.76 9.65
N ASP A 149 0.59 -64.77 10.53
CA ASP A 149 0.71 -64.57 12.01
C ASP A 149 2.22 -64.38 12.38
N GLU A 150 2.54 -64.31 13.69
CA GLU A 150 3.88 -64.34 14.35
C GLU A 150 4.66 -62.99 14.36
N ALA A 151 5.18 -62.41 15.46
CA ALA A 151 5.65 -62.82 16.81
C ALA A 151 7.11 -63.38 16.84
N ALA A 152 7.95 -63.18 17.88
CA ALA A 152 7.76 -62.60 19.22
C ALA A 152 9.06 -62.02 19.88
N ALA A 153 8.88 -61.12 20.87
CA ALA A 153 9.45 -61.09 22.25
C ALA A 153 10.96 -60.86 22.61
N VAL A 154 11.19 -59.92 23.58
CA VAL A 154 11.84 -60.01 24.94
C VAL A 154 13.25 -60.66 25.07
N GLY A 155 14.24 -60.23 25.88
CA GLY A 155 14.44 -59.25 27.00
C GLY A 155 15.91 -59.36 27.55
N ASN A 156 16.40 -58.82 28.69
CA ASN A 156 15.94 -57.89 29.74
C ASN A 156 17.14 -57.35 30.62
N ASP A 157 16.81 -56.50 31.61
CA ASP A 157 17.51 -55.83 32.77
C ASP A 157 18.38 -56.71 33.76
N PRO A 158 18.98 -56.25 34.90
CA PRO A 158 19.73 -55.02 35.32
C PRO A 158 21.12 -55.34 35.99
N SER A 159 21.85 -54.36 36.59
CA SER A 159 22.29 -54.33 38.02
C SER A 159 23.25 -53.15 38.38
N GLU A 160 23.50 -52.93 39.69
CA GLU A 160 24.19 -51.78 40.31
C GLU A 160 25.39 -52.19 41.20
N ASN A 161 26.27 -51.24 41.60
CA ASN A 161 26.95 -51.25 42.92
C ASN A 161 27.54 -49.86 43.30
N GLU A 162 27.74 -49.61 44.59
CA GLU A 162 28.21 -48.34 45.21
C GLU A 162 29.72 -48.34 45.58
N GLY A 163 30.26 -47.24 46.16
CA GLY A 163 31.55 -47.33 46.88
C GLY A 163 32.38 -46.06 47.24
N THR A 164 31.91 -45.22 48.16
CA THR A 164 32.72 -44.62 49.27
C THR A 164 33.87 -43.59 49.02
N THR A 165 33.52 -42.31 49.17
CA THR A 165 34.21 -41.16 49.84
C THR A 165 35.74 -41.10 50.13
N VAL A 166 36.37 -39.95 49.81
CA VAL A 166 37.00 -38.91 50.70
C VAL A 166 37.60 -37.76 49.84
N ALA A 167 38.00 -36.57 50.30
CA ALA A 167 37.44 -35.60 51.26
C ALA A 167 38.24 -34.26 51.19
N ALA A 168 37.56 -33.11 51.38
CA ALA A 168 38.07 -31.80 51.82
C ALA A 168 39.03 -30.91 50.97
N THR A 169 38.81 -29.58 51.11
CA THR A 169 39.76 -28.44 51.00
C THR A 169 39.78 -27.60 49.71
N LEU A 170 39.14 -26.43 49.78
CA LEU A 170 39.49 -25.21 49.02
C LEU A 170 40.48 -24.36 49.86
N PRO A 171 41.37 -23.56 49.23
CA PRO A 171 41.14 -22.12 49.21
C PRO A 171 41.42 -21.44 47.84
N PRO A 172 40.96 -20.18 47.61
CA PRO A 172 40.99 -19.53 46.29
C PRO A 172 42.09 -18.47 46.13
N ALA A 173 42.49 -18.16 44.88
CA ALA A 173 42.86 -16.79 44.46
C ALA A 173 43.03 -16.63 42.93
N LYS A 174 42.63 -15.44 42.43
CA LYS A 174 43.17 -14.69 41.27
C LYS A 174 43.24 -15.35 39.88
N THR A 175 42.27 -14.94 39.06
CA THR A 175 42.49 -14.06 37.89
C THR A 175 43.82 -14.14 37.14
N GLU A 176 43.78 -14.63 35.90
CA GLU A 176 44.40 -13.92 34.77
C GLU A 176 43.63 -14.21 33.47
N SER A 177 43.72 -13.33 32.48
CA SER A 177 42.86 -13.33 31.29
C SER A 177 43.65 -13.55 30.00
N SER A 178 43.00 -14.13 28.98
CA SER A 178 43.51 -14.15 27.61
C SER A 178 42.38 -14.16 26.58
N PRO A 179 42.52 -13.45 25.45
CA PRO A 179 41.39 -13.09 24.59
C PRO A 179 40.96 -14.22 23.66
N LYS A 180 39.75 -14.76 23.86
CA LYS A 180 39.15 -15.72 22.92
C LYS A 180 38.61 -15.01 21.68
N LYS A 181 39.52 -14.83 20.70
CA LYS A 181 39.29 -14.47 19.28
C LYS A 181 37.83 -14.61 18.84
N GLU A 182 37.13 -13.49 18.76
CA GLU A 182 35.72 -13.45 18.37
C GLU A 182 35.56 -13.80 16.88
N ALA A 183 34.69 -14.76 16.58
CA ALA A 183 34.42 -15.19 15.21
C ALA A 183 33.42 -14.24 14.55
N ALA A 184 33.79 -13.65 13.41
CA ALA A 184 32.94 -12.71 12.68
C ALA A 184 31.57 -13.33 12.33
N ARG A 185 30.50 -12.77 12.91
CA ARG A 185 29.12 -13.17 12.60
C ARG A 185 28.76 -12.81 11.14
N PRO A 186 27.96 -13.65 10.44
CA PRO A 186 27.55 -13.38 9.07
C PRO A 186 26.58 -12.20 8.98
N LYS A 187 26.76 -11.35 7.96
CA LYS A 187 25.90 -10.19 7.68
C LYS A 187 24.70 -10.57 6.81
N THR A 188 23.56 -10.95 7.39
CA THR A 188 22.20 -10.78 6.79
C THR A 188 21.09 -11.08 7.81
N ALA A 189 20.86 -10.15 8.74
CA ALA A 189 19.59 -9.98 9.45
C ALA A 189 19.56 -8.54 10.01
N SER A 190 18.40 -7.89 10.02
CA SER A 190 18.19 -6.70 10.84
C SER A 190 18.19 -7.14 12.31
N SER A 191 19.25 -6.82 13.04
CA SER A 191 19.38 -7.18 14.46
C SER A 191 18.50 -6.27 15.32
N ARG A 192 17.21 -6.61 15.38
CA ARG A 192 16.27 -5.98 16.31
C ARG A 192 16.53 -6.47 17.73
N VAL A 193 16.27 -5.61 18.70
CA VAL A 193 16.49 -5.87 20.13
C VAL A 193 15.12 -5.91 20.82
N PRO A 194 14.71 -7.03 21.43
CA PRO A 194 13.45 -7.11 22.17
C PRO A 194 13.54 -6.28 23.46
N VAL A 195 12.47 -5.56 23.78
CA VAL A 195 12.37 -4.69 24.97
C VAL A 195 10.99 -4.83 25.63
N THR A 196 10.86 -4.44 26.90
CA THR A 196 9.54 -4.35 27.56
C THR A 196 9.08 -2.91 27.66
N LEU A 197 7.79 -2.65 27.45
CA LEU A 197 7.21 -1.32 27.65
C LEU A 197 7.34 -0.91 29.13
N ALA A 198 7.77 0.32 29.38
CA ALA A 198 7.74 0.93 30.71
C ALA A 198 6.63 1.99 30.80
N ASN A 199 6.53 2.91 29.84
CA ASN A 199 5.44 3.89 29.77
C ASN A 199 5.37 4.61 28.39
N PRO A 200 4.23 4.72 27.71
CA PRO A 200 4.06 5.59 26.54
C PRO A 200 4.06 7.07 26.96
N ILE A 201 4.75 7.94 26.22
CA ILE A 201 4.89 9.38 26.57
C ILE A 201 3.98 10.25 25.70
N ASP A 202 4.10 10.12 24.39
CA ASP A 202 3.38 10.89 23.37
C ASP A 202 3.24 10.04 22.09
N GLY A 203 3.06 10.65 20.91
CA GLY A 203 2.91 9.93 19.65
C GLY A 203 4.20 9.31 19.12
N ASP A 204 5.37 9.87 19.46
CA ASP A 204 6.67 9.47 18.91
C ASP A 204 7.76 9.16 19.95
N THR A 205 7.43 9.23 21.24
CA THR A 205 8.31 8.91 22.36
C THR A 205 7.66 7.89 23.29
N ILE A 206 8.42 6.85 23.63
CA ILE A 206 8.06 5.85 24.65
C ILE A 206 9.22 5.66 25.63
N LYS A 207 8.92 5.10 26.80
CA LYS A 207 9.92 4.51 27.71
C LYS A 207 9.83 2.99 27.67
N VAL A 208 10.98 2.34 27.64
CA VAL A 208 11.12 0.88 27.64
C VAL A 208 12.19 0.46 28.65
N ASN A 209 12.15 -0.79 29.10
CA ASN A 209 13.26 -1.38 29.84
C ASN A 209 14.14 -2.20 28.89
N ILE A 210 15.42 -1.84 28.85
CA ILE A 210 16.48 -2.45 28.04
C ILE A 210 17.75 -2.50 28.88
N ASP A 211 18.49 -3.61 28.84
CA ASP A 211 19.72 -3.84 29.64
C ASP A 211 19.57 -3.46 31.13
N GLY A 212 18.44 -3.83 31.73
CA GLY A 212 18.12 -3.55 33.14
C GLY A 212 17.83 -2.08 33.48
N ARG A 213 17.70 -1.19 32.49
CA ARG A 213 17.48 0.25 32.68
C ARG A 213 16.23 0.72 31.94
N THR A 214 15.49 1.65 32.55
CA THR A 214 14.39 2.35 31.88
C THR A 214 14.93 3.49 31.03
N GLU A 215 14.94 3.32 29.73
CA GLU A 215 15.44 4.27 28.74
C GLU A 215 14.27 4.96 28.01
N SER A 216 14.48 6.19 27.54
CA SER A 216 13.51 6.90 26.70
C SER A 216 13.90 6.75 25.24
N VAL A 217 12.99 6.26 24.40
CA VAL A 217 13.18 6.03 22.96
C VAL A 217 12.41 7.10 22.20
N ARG A 218 13.10 7.86 21.35
CA ARG A 218 12.49 8.73 20.34
C ARG A 218 12.47 8.00 19.01
N PHE A 219 11.30 7.97 18.38
CA PHE A 219 11.12 7.36 17.08
C PHE A 219 11.91 8.12 16.01
N LEU A 220 12.68 7.38 15.21
CA LEU A 220 13.43 7.92 14.08
C LEU A 220 12.52 8.34 12.92
N LEU A 221 12.96 9.38 12.19
CA LEU A 221 12.39 9.90 10.95
C LEU A 221 10.93 10.42 11.01
N VAL A 222 10.26 10.42 12.16
CA VAL A 222 8.88 10.89 12.33
C VAL A 222 8.76 12.00 13.38
N ASP A 223 7.69 12.78 13.29
CA ASP A 223 7.32 13.83 14.24
C ASP A 223 5.80 13.89 14.36
N THR A 224 5.29 13.88 15.60
CA THR A 224 3.87 13.90 15.95
C THR A 224 3.49 15.19 16.67
N PRO A 225 2.22 15.64 16.63
CA PRO A 225 1.83 16.85 17.32
C PRO A 225 1.96 16.74 18.84
N GLU A 226 2.46 17.80 19.47
CA GLU A 226 2.84 17.80 20.88
C GLU A 226 1.64 17.59 21.82
N THR A 227 1.80 16.74 22.85
CA THR A 227 0.72 16.47 23.82
C THR A 227 0.90 17.14 25.18
N ASN A 228 2.09 17.65 25.49
CA ASN A 228 2.38 18.34 26.76
C ASN A 228 3.65 19.21 26.69
N HIS A 229 3.87 19.92 25.58
CA HIS A 229 5.09 20.72 25.43
C HIS A 229 4.95 22.10 26.11
N PRO A 230 5.85 22.50 27.04
CA PRO A 230 5.65 23.68 27.90
C PRO A 230 5.44 25.05 27.22
N ARG A 231 5.69 25.17 25.90
CA ARG A 231 5.45 26.40 25.13
C ARG A 231 4.47 26.25 23.97
N LEU A 232 3.99 25.03 23.69
CA LEU A 232 3.07 24.73 22.58
C LEU A 232 1.74 24.14 23.08
N GLY A 233 1.66 23.71 24.35
CA GLY A 233 0.47 23.12 24.94
C GLY A 233 0.18 21.73 24.40
N VAL A 234 -1.10 21.48 24.15
CA VAL A 234 -1.61 20.33 23.40
C VAL A 234 -1.89 20.80 21.97
N GLN A 235 -1.37 20.10 20.98
CA GLN A 235 -1.63 20.38 19.57
C GLN A 235 -2.72 19.45 19.01
N PRO A 236 -3.53 19.90 18.03
CA PRO A 236 -4.51 19.05 17.33
C PRO A 236 -3.90 17.74 16.79
N PHE A 237 -4.65 16.64 16.78
CA PHE A 237 -4.16 15.30 16.43
C PHE A 237 -3.06 14.71 17.33
N GLY A 238 -2.52 15.46 18.30
CA GLY A 238 -1.51 14.98 19.25
C GLY A 238 -2.04 13.93 20.22
N PRO A 239 -3.16 14.17 20.94
CA PRO A 239 -3.81 13.17 21.76
C PRO A 239 -4.12 11.87 20.99
N GLU A 240 -4.56 11.99 19.74
CA GLU A 240 -4.88 10.89 18.83
C GLU A 240 -3.63 10.11 18.41
N ALA A 241 -2.53 10.80 18.09
CA ALA A 241 -1.24 10.17 17.81
C ALA A 241 -0.69 9.41 19.03
N LYS A 242 -0.82 10.00 20.23
CA LYS A 242 -0.45 9.37 21.50
C LYS A 242 -1.33 8.16 21.83
N GLU A 243 -2.64 8.25 21.63
CA GLU A 243 -3.57 7.13 21.87
C GLU A 243 -3.30 5.98 20.89
N PHE A 244 -3.04 6.30 19.62
CA PHE A 244 -2.67 5.32 18.59
C PHE A 244 -1.38 4.57 18.95
N THR A 245 -0.29 5.31 19.22
CA THR A 245 0.98 4.72 19.66
C THR A 245 0.80 3.92 20.94
N THR A 246 0.05 4.43 21.94
CA THR A 246 -0.24 3.72 23.19
C THR A 246 -0.92 2.38 22.95
N LYS A 247 -2.00 2.34 22.16
CA LYS A 247 -2.72 1.09 21.85
C LYS A 247 -1.83 0.08 21.14
N LEU A 248 -1.02 0.54 20.18
CA LEU A 248 -0.13 -0.33 19.40
C LEU A 248 1.01 -0.87 20.27
N VAL A 249 1.73 -0.06 21.04
CA VAL A 249 2.83 -0.56 21.90
C VAL A 249 2.35 -1.39 23.10
N GLN A 250 1.05 -1.39 23.40
CA GLN A 250 0.43 -2.25 24.41
C GLN A 250 -0.14 -3.56 23.85
N SER A 251 -0.27 -3.73 22.53
CA SER A 251 -0.96 -4.89 21.95
C SER A 251 -0.08 -6.13 21.75
N GLY A 252 1.24 -6.03 21.89
CA GLY A 252 2.17 -7.07 21.45
C GLY A 252 3.61 -6.91 21.94
N SER A 253 4.51 -7.73 21.41
CA SER A 253 5.95 -7.73 21.75
C SER A 253 6.69 -6.59 21.04
N ILE A 254 7.47 -5.78 21.79
CA ILE A 254 8.19 -4.62 21.25
C ILE A 254 9.62 -5.00 20.85
N GLU A 255 10.01 -4.64 19.64
CA GLU A 255 11.40 -4.66 19.19
C GLU A 255 11.89 -3.25 18.82
N LEU A 256 13.15 -2.94 19.13
CA LEU A 256 13.86 -1.75 18.64
C LEU A 256 14.82 -2.12 17.52
N GLU A 257 14.81 -1.36 16.42
CA GLU A 257 15.82 -1.43 15.36
C GLU A 257 16.60 -0.12 15.31
N PHE A 258 17.87 -0.17 15.70
CA PHE A 258 18.77 0.98 15.67
C PHE A 258 19.29 1.26 14.25
N ASP A 259 19.61 2.52 13.99
CA ASP A 259 20.32 2.97 12.80
C ASP A 259 21.80 3.26 13.17
N VAL A 260 22.57 3.91 12.30
CA VAL A 260 24.02 4.15 12.48
C VAL A 260 24.38 4.97 13.74
N SER A 261 23.46 5.77 14.29
CA SER A 261 23.63 6.50 15.55
C SER A 261 22.47 6.21 16.52
N ASP A 262 22.80 5.78 17.73
CA ASP A 262 21.87 5.20 18.71
C ASP A 262 21.23 6.20 19.67
N ARG A 263 21.75 7.43 19.79
CA ARG A 263 21.23 8.46 20.72
C ARG A 263 21.19 9.88 20.17
N ASP A 264 20.30 10.69 20.73
CA ASP A 264 20.20 12.13 20.50
C ASP A 264 20.93 12.97 21.56
N LYS A 265 20.98 14.29 21.33
CA LYS A 265 21.59 15.29 22.25
C LYS A 265 20.88 15.42 23.61
N TYR A 266 19.73 14.78 23.80
CA TYR A 266 19.00 14.68 25.07
C TYR A 266 19.21 13.31 25.74
N ASN A 267 20.16 12.51 25.23
CA ASN A 267 20.48 11.14 25.64
C ASN A 267 19.32 10.13 25.45
N ARG A 268 18.29 10.46 24.66
CA ARG A 268 17.24 9.50 24.28
C ARG A 268 17.80 8.51 23.26
N LEU A 269 17.38 7.25 23.35
CA LEU A 269 17.62 6.25 22.31
C LEU A 269 16.92 6.64 21.01
N LEU A 270 17.56 6.38 19.88
CA LEU A 270 17.04 6.62 18.52
C LEU A 270 16.82 5.28 17.82
N ALA A 271 15.55 4.92 17.59
CA ALA A 271 15.20 3.64 16.99
C ALA A 271 13.98 3.74 16.07
N TYR A 272 13.93 2.82 15.10
CA TYR A 272 12.68 2.37 14.51
C TYR A 272 12.03 1.35 15.45
N VAL A 273 10.71 1.38 15.60
CA VAL A 273 10.01 0.61 16.64
C VAL A 273 9.01 -0.33 15.98
N TYR A 274 9.01 -1.58 16.43
CA TYR A 274 8.17 -2.64 15.91
C TYR A 274 7.34 -3.25 17.03
N VAL A 275 6.10 -3.61 16.73
CA VAL A 275 5.23 -4.43 17.58
C VAL A 275 4.82 -5.66 16.78
N ASP A 276 5.20 -6.86 17.26
CA ASP A 276 5.00 -8.14 16.54
C ASP A 276 5.41 -8.08 15.05
N GLY A 277 6.48 -7.32 14.77
CA GLY A 277 7.01 -7.09 13.42
C GLY A 277 6.37 -5.94 12.62
N VAL A 278 5.29 -5.32 13.09
CA VAL A 278 4.63 -4.14 12.48
C VAL A 278 5.35 -2.86 12.89
N SER A 279 5.73 -2.00 11.93
CA SER A 279 6.43 -0.73 12.24
C SER A 279 5.48 0.34 12.74
N VAL A 280 5.70 0.84 13.96
CA VAL A 280 4.89 1.91 14.57
C VAL A 280 4.97 3.20 13.74
N GLN A 281 6.16 3.55 13.24
CA GLN A 281 6.35 4.73 12.39
C GLN A 281 5.60 4.63 11.06
N GLU A 282 5.60 3.46 10.40
CA GLU A 282 4.81 3.30 9.16
C GLU A 282 3.32 3.48 9.42
N GLU A 283 2.80 2.93 10.52
CA GLU A 283 1.38 3.03 10.84
C GLU A 283 0.97 4.46 11.25
N LEU A 284 1.80 5.18 12.00
CA LEU A 284 1.58 6.61 12.27
C LEU A 284 1.53 7.46 11.00
N LEU A 285 2.39 7.17 10.02
CA LEU A 285 2.40 7.87 8.73
C LEU A 285 1.17 7.53 7.87
N LYS A 286 0.80 6.24 7.78
CA LYS A 286 -0.40 5.76 7.05
C LYS A 286 -1.69 6.38 7.57
N ASN A 287 -1.81 6.49 8.90
CA ASN A 287 -2.97 7.07 9.58
C ASN A 287 -2.91 8.61 9.68
N GLY A 288 -1.91 9.26 9.07
CA GLY A 288 -1.79 10.72 9.06
C GLY A 288 -1.61 11.32 10.46
N LEU A 289 -1.01 10.60 11.40
CA LEU A 289 -0.77 11.03 12.78
C LEU A 289 0.66 11.56 12.99
N ALA A 290 1.56 11.30 12.04
CA ALA A 290 2.92 11.84 12.01
C ALA A 290 3.26 12.43 10.63
N ARG A 291 4.26 13.33 10.62
CA ARG A 291 4.99 13.78 9.42
C ARG A 291 6.39 13.18 9.39
N VAL A 292 7.02 13.15 8.21
CA VAL A 292 8.45 12.83 8.08
C VAL A 292 9.28 14.04 8.53
N ALA A 293 10.25 13.81 9.41
CA ALA A 293 11.00 14.87 10.08
C ALA A 293 12.36 14.39 10.61
N TYR A 294 13.19 15.32 11.06
CA TYR A 294 14.50 15.06 11.68
C TYR A 294 15.40 14.13 10.86
N VAL A 295 15.33 14.26 9.53
CA VAL A 295 16.14 13.51 8.57
C VAL A 295 17.58 14.01 8.63
N TYR A 296 18.38 13.39 9.49
CA TYR A 296 19.78 13.74 9.73
C TYR A 296 20.67 12.54 9.45
N ALA A 297 21.60 12.67 8.50
CA ALA A 297 22.64 11.69 8.28
C ALA A 297 23.45 11.48 9.58
N PRO A 298 23.81 10.23 9.94
CA PRO A 298 23.71 9.02 9.12
C PRO A 298 22.37 8.26 9.20
N ASN A 299 21.43 8.68 10.06
CA ASN A 299 20.20 7.95 10.32
C ASN A 299 19.13 8.24 9.26
N THR A 300 19.19 7.54 8.13
CA THR A 300 18.31 7.76 6.96
C THR A 300 17.70 6.49 6.38
N LYS A 301 17.77 5.35 7.07
CA LYS A 301 17.48 4.01 6.52
C LYS A 301 16.12 3.84 5.83
N TYR A 302 15.08 4.51 6.32
CA TYR A 302 13.71 4.36 5.80
C TYR A 302 13.10 5.65 5.20
N VAL A 303 13.90 6.68 4.90
CA VAL A 303 13.41 7.99 4.42
C VAL A 303 12.49 7.82 3.21
N ASP A 304 12.97 7.23 2.11
CA ASP A 304 12.19 7.07 0.86
C ASP A 304 10.86 6.32 1.08
N ARG A 305 10.86 5.34 2.00
CA ARG A 305 9.69 4.55 2.36
C ARG A 305 8.68 5.36 3.15
N TYR A 306 9.13 6.13 4.13
CA TYR A 306 8.28 6.97 4.98
C TYR A 306 7.72 8.16 4.18
N ASP A 307 8.52 8.71 3.26
CA ASP A 307 8.11 9.79 2.37
C ASP A 307 7.02 9.36 1.38
N ALA A 308 7.04 8.09 0.93
CA ALA A 308 5.96 7.51 0.13
C ALA A 308 4.66 7.37 0.93
N LEU A 309 4.72 6.84 2.16
CA LEU A 309 3.55 6.72 3.04
C LEU A 309 2.95 8.08 3.42
N GLN A 310 3.80 9.07 3.66
CA GLN A 310 3.39 10.46 3.88
C GLN A 310 2.66 11.03 2.65
N LYS A 311 3.18 10.80 1.42
CA LYS A 311 2.52 11.24 0.18
C LYS A 311 1.15 10.59 -0.01
N GLU A 312 1.01 9.30 0.31
CA GLU A 312 -0.31 8.64 0.33
C GLU A 312 -1.29 9.29 1.31
N ALA A 313 -0.87 9.58 2.55
CA ALA A 313 -1.72 10.22 3.56
C ALA A 313 -2.08 11.67 3.19
N GLN A 314 -1.15 12.40 2.56
CA GLN A 314 -1.35 13.75 2.02
C GLN A 314 -2.35 13.78 0.86
N GLN A 315 -2.27 12.83 -0.08
CA GLN A 315 -3.22 12.73 -1.19
C GLN A 315 -4.64 12.39 -0.72
N LYS A 316 -4.75 11.60 0.34
CA LYS A 316 -6.01 11.16 0.95
C LYS A 316 -6.54 12.13 2.02
N ALA A 317 -5.82 13.22 2.30
CA ALA A 317 -6.12 14.24 3.33
C ALA A 317 -6.39 13.65 4.73
N ILE A 318 -5.59 12.66 5.16
CA ILE A 318 -5.79 11.93 6.42
C ILE A 318 -5.14 12.67 7.60
N GLY A 319 -5.83 12.73 8.74
CA GLY A 319 -5.27 13.21 10.02
C GLY A 319 -4.72 14.64 9.93
N ILE A 320 -3.45 14.85 10.26
CA ILE A 320 -2.75 16.15 10.16
C ILE A 320 -2.79 16.76 8.75
N TRP A 321 -3.06 15.96 7.71
CA TRP A 321 -3.16 16.41 6.32
C TRP A 321 -4.58 16.81 5.90
N SER A 322 -5.58 16.65 6.79
CA SER A 322 -6.95 17.14 6.58
C SER A 322 -7.07 18.67 6.68
N VAL A 323 -6.14 19.32 7.38
CA VAL A 323 -6.13 20.77 7.59
C VAL A 323 -5.00 21.43 6.80
N GLU A 324 -5.34 22.36 5.91
CA GLU A 324 -4.36 22.99 5.02
C GLU A 324 -3.35 23.86 5.78
N ASN A 325 -2.05 23.63 5.55
CA ASN A 325 -0.92 24.27 6.24
C ASN A 325 -0.75 23.90 7.73
N TYR A 326 -1.50 22.92 8.27
CA TYR A 326 -1.33 22.51 9.67
C TYR A 326 0.03 21.83 9.92
N ALA A 327 0.31 20.75 9.18
CA ALA A 327 1.63 20.13 9.16
C ALA A 327 2.57 20.84 8.16
N THR A 328 3.73 21.29 8.63
CA THR A 328 4.71 22.08 7.86
C THR A 328 6.13 21.49 7.96
N ASP A 329 7.07 22.08 7.24
CA ASP A 329 8.52 21.82 7.35
C ASP A 329 9.06 22.03 8.77
N ARG A 330 8.56 23.05 9.47
CA ARG A 330 9.01 23.48 10.82
C ARG A 330 8.24 22.85 11.98
N GLY A 331 7.30 21.94 11.72
CA GLY A 331 6.40 21.37 12.73
C GLY A 331 4.94 21.71 12.47
N PHE A 332 4.16 21.83 13.55
CA PHE A 332 2.70 21.99 13.48
C PHE A 332 2.23 23.40 13.86
N ASP A 333 1.37 24.00 13.03
CA ASP A 333 0.82 25.35 13.20
C ASP A 333 -0.62 25.28 13.76
N ALA A 334 -0.76 25.17 15.09
CA ALA A 334 -2.07 25.03 15.74
C ALA A 334 -3.08 26.15 15.39
N ALA A 335 -2.60 27.36 15.08
CA ALA A 335 -3.44 28.51 14.80
C ALA A 335 -4.31 28.34 13.54
N VAL A 336 -3.97 27.43 12.60
CA VAL A 336 -4.85 27.16 11.45
C VAL A 336 -6.04 26.26 11.77
N VAL A 337 -6.05 25.59 12.92
CA VAL A 337 -7.20 24.82 13.43
C VAL A 337 -8.10 25.73 14.28
N ASP A 338 -7.51 26.47 15.22
CA ASP A 338 -8.25 27.36 16.14
C ASP A 338 -8.98 28.50 15.40
N GLY A 339 -8.45 28.93 14.24
CA GLY A 339 -9.04 29.97 13.39
C GLY A 339 -10.46 29.69 12.87
N GLY A 340 -10.95 28.43 12.96
CA GLY A 340 -12.31 28.05 12.58
C GLY A 340 -13.41 28.48 13.59
N GLN A 341 -13.06 29.07 14.73
CA GLN A 341 -14.00 29.41 15.82
C GLN A 341 -13.88 30.87 16.32
N GLN A 342 -13.67 31.85 15.43
CA GLN A 342 -13.87 33.27 15.78
C GLN A 342 -14.74 34.04 14.77
N GLY A 343 -16.00 34.24 15.16
CA GLY A 343 -16.90 35.19 14.50
C GLY A 343 -16.60 36.63 14.92
N SER A 344 -16.31 37.48 13.93
CA SER A 344 -16.50 38.94 13.95
C SER A 344 -16.14 39.73 15.22
N ALA A 345 -14.90 40.26 15.25
CA ALA A 345 -14.58 41.51 15.95
C ALA A 345 -13.70 42.39 15.04
N PRO A 346 -13.90 43.72 14.98
CA PRO A 346 -13.14 44.60 14.08
C PRO A 346 -11.71 44.87 14.60
N PRO A 347 -10.73 45.18 13.72
CA PRO A 347 -9.37 45.51 14.14
C PRO A 347 -9.33 46.79 14.97
N ALA A 348 -8.67 46.75 16.13
CA ALA A 348 -8.39 47.95 16.92
C ALA A 348 -7.40 48.89 16.20
N GLU A 349 -7.57 50.20 16.37
CA GLU A 349 -6.72 51.20 15.71
C GLU A 349 -5.23 51.08 16.09
N SER A 350 -4.34 51.22 15.10
CA SER A 350 -2.94 51.58 15.33
C SER A 350 -2.56 52.75 14.42
N LYS A 351 -1.96 53.80 15.01
CA LYS A 351 -1.66 55.07 14.32
C LYS A 351 -0.28 55.04 13.62
N PRO A 352 -0.07 55.86 12.57
CA PRO A 352 0.76 55.46 11.43
C PRO A 352 2.25 55.84 11.50
N LYS A 353 3.05 55.17 10.67
CA LYS A 353 4.38 55.59 10.22
C LYS A 353 4.46 55.51 8.67
N PRO A 354 5.47 56.09 7.99
CA PRO A 354 5.21 56.92 6.82
C PRO A 354 5.26 56.18 5.48
N ALA A 355 4.52 56.71 4.49
CA ALA A 355 4.41 56.12 3.17
C ALA A 355 5.63 56.38 2.26
N PRO A 356 6.14 55.35 1.55
CA PRO A 356 6.87 55.51 0.30
C PRO A 356 5.91 55.55 -0.92
N LYS A 357 6.38 56.21 -1.99
CA LYS A 357 5.70 56.60 -3.26
C LYS A 357 4.66 55.64 -3.89
N PRO A 358 3.74 56.17 -4.72
CA PRO A 358 2.59 55.42 -5.25
C PRO A 358 2.97 54.28 -6.21
N ALA A 359 2.48 53.08 -5.90
CA ALA A 359 2.35 52.00 -6.88
C ALA A 359 1.22 52.30 -7.88
N GLN A 360 1.24 51.63 -9.02
CA GLN A 360 0.35 51.89 -10.15
C GLN A 360 -1.11 51.46 -9.86
N LYS A 361 -2.08 52.10 -10.53
CA LYS A 361 -3.48 51.65 -10.51
C LYS A 361 -3.54 50.18 -10.97
N PRO A 362 -4.31 49.29 -10.29
CA PRO A 362 -4.47 47.91 -10.74
C PRO A 362 -5.10 47.90 -12.14
N GLN A 363 -4.35 47.37 -13.11
CA GLN A 363 -4.91 47.11 -14.44
C GLN A 363 -5.86 45.92 -14.32
N LYS A 364 -7.10 46.11 -14.76
CA LYS A 364 -8.08 45.02 -14.92
C LYS A 364 -7.47 43.94 -15.84
N PRO A 365 -7.24 42.70 -15.38
CA PRO A 365 -6.78 41.63 -16.25
C PRO A 365 -7.78 41.39 -17.39
N ALA A 366 -7.28 41.00 -18.56
CA ALA A 366 -8.14 40.48 -19.63
C ALA A 366 -8.92 39.26 -19.13
N ALA A 367 -10.07 38.98 -19.75
CA ALA A 367 -11.04 37.99 -19.26
C ALA A 367 -10.49 36.54 -19.23
N GLY A 368 -9.87 36.17 -18.12
CA GLY A 368 -9.64 34.79 -17.72
C GLY A 368 -10.87 34.24 -17.00
N ALA A 369 -11.15 32.94 -17.17
CA ALA A 369 -12.18 32.26 -16.39
C ALA A 369 -11.82 32.31 -14.90
N CYS A 370 -12.82 32.48 -14.03
CA CYS A 370 -12.61 32.61 -12.59
C CYS A 370 -12.13 31.28 -12.00
N ASN A 371 -10.81 31.15 -11.92
CA ASN A 371 -10.10 29.89 -11.70
C ASN A 371 -9.16 29.94 -10.49
N ILE A 372 -9.23 30.98 -9.66
CA ILE A 372 -8.52 31.00 -8.38
C ILE A 372 -9.46 30.41 -7.32
N LYS A 373 -9.14 29.21 -6.82
CA LYS A 373 -9.98 28.48 -5.85
C LYS A 373 -9.80 29.08 -4.46
N GLY A 374 -10.88 29.57 -3.86
CA GLY A 374 -10.95 29.97 -2.46
C GLY A 374 -11.50 28.85 -1.57
N ASN A 375 -10.80 28.55 -0.49
CA ASN A 375 -11.32 27.81 0.65
C ASN A 375 -11.73 28.85 1.71
N ALA A 376 -13.03 28.94 2.00
CA ALA A 376 -13.63 29.95 2.86
C ALA A 376 -13.43 29.63 4.34
N SER A 377 -13.41 28.34 4.72
CA SER A 377 -13.13 27.90 6.10
C SER A 377 -11.72 28.28 6.57
N SER A 378 -10.71 28.19 5.70
CA SER A 378 -9.31 28.57 5.99
C SER A 378 -8.94 30.01 5.59
N ARG A 379 -9.77 30.68 4.79
CA ARG A 379 -9.49 31.96 4.11
C ARG A 379 -8.20 31.93 3.27
N ILE A 380 -8.04 30.86 2.49
CA ILE A 380 -6.89 30.68 1.60
C ILE A 380 -7.33 30.60 0.15
N TYR A 381 -6.64 31.33 -0.74
CA TYR A 381 -6.81 31.19 -2.19
C TYR A 381 -5.62 30.47 -2.84
N HIS A 382 -5.96 29.72 -3.88
CA HIS A 382 -5.07 28.84 -4.62
C HIS A 382 -5.06 29.25 -6.09
N MET A 383 -3.89 29.66 -6.59
CA MET A 383 -3.71 29.96 -8.01
C MET A 383 -3.57 28.67 -8.84
N PRO A 384 -4.06 28.65 -10.10
CA PRO A 384 -3.82 27.56 -11.04
C PRO A 384 -2.34 27.14 -11.10
N GLY A 385 -2.07 25.84 -10.99
CA GLY A 385 -0.71 25.28 -10.98
C GLY A 385 0.05 25.42 -9.65
N GLY A 386 -0.57 25.95 -8.60
CA GLY A 386 -0.01 25.87 -7.23
C GLY A 386 -0.06 24.43 -6.67
N GLN A 387 0.88 24.09 -5.79
CA GLN A 387 1.04 22.72 -5.22
C GLN A 387 -0.20 22.17 -4.50
N TYR A 388 -1.13 23.03 -4.08
CA TYR A 388 -2.38 22.68 -3.42
C TYR A 388 -3.61 22.86 -4.34
N TYR A 389 -3.46 23.47 -5.51
CA TYR A 389 -4.55 23.87 -6.39
C TYR A 389 -5.49 22.73 -6.78
N ASP A 390 -4.97 21.61 -7.29
CA ASP A 390 -5.83 20.53 -7.79
C ASP A 390 -6.56 19.79 -6.66
N ARG A 391 -5.94 19.67 -5.47
CA ARG A 391 -6.50 19.02 -4.27
C ARG A 391 -7.43 19.90 -3.44
N THR A 392 -7.34 21.23 -3.55
CA THR A 392 -8.28 22.14 -2.90
C THR A 392 -9.67 21.97 -3.48
N ASN A 393 -10.64 21.59 -2.65
CA ASN A 393 -12.05 21.77 -2.95
C ASN A 393 -12.40 23.27 -2.83
N ALA A 394 -13.14 23.82 -3.79
CA ALA A 394 -13.40 25.25 -3.86
C ALA A 394 -14.76 25.59 -3.27
N GLU A 395 -14.77 26.43 -2.23
CA GLU A 395 -15.98 26.95 -1.59
C GLU A 395 -16.37 28.31 -2.22
N VAL A 396 -15.38 29.05 -2.73
CA VAL A 396 -15.53 30.30 -3.49
C VAL A 396 -14.59 30.25 -4.71
N MET A 397 -14.94 30.91 -5.81
CA MET A 397 -14.07 31.09 -6.97
C MET A 397 -13.81 32.59 -7.20
N PHE A 398 -12.56 32.96 -7.40
CA PHE A 398 -12.14 34.34 -7.70
C PHE A 398 -11.65 34.47 -9.15
N CYS A 399 -11.88 35.65 -9.73
CA CYS A 399 -11.47 36.00 -11.09
C CYS A 399 -10.12 36.74 -11.11
N SER A 400 -9.61 37.21 -9.97
CA SER A 400 -8.24 37.72 -9.81
C SER A 400 -7.68 37.53 -8.40
N GLU A 401 -6.35 37.56 -8.28
CA GLU A 401 -5.65 37.52 -6.98
C GLU A 401 -6.03 38.72 -6.10
N SER A 402 -6.14 39.92 -6.67
CA SER A 402 -6.53 41.14 -5.94
C SER A 402 -7.96 41.07 -5.39
N GLU A 403 -8.84 40.32 -6.04
CA GLU A 403 -10.23 40.09 -5.60
C GLU A 403 -10.28 39.12 -4.43
N ALA A 404 -9.52 38.02 -4.48
CA ALA A 404 -9.35 37.10 -3.36
C ALA A 404 -8.77 37.81 -2.12
N GLN A 405 -7.73 38.63 -2.32
CA GLN A 405 -7.13 39.46 -1.27
C GLN A 405 -8.14 40.49 -0.71
N ALA A 406 -8.93 41.14 -1.55
CA ALA A 406 -9.98 42.07 -1.12
C ALA A 406 -11.14 41.38 -0.38
N ALA A 407 -11.44 40.12 -0.68
CA ALA A 407 -12.36 39.28 0.07
C ALA A 407 -11.79 38.76 1.41
N GLY A 408 -10.55 39.15 1.76
CA GLY A 408 -9.87 38.76 3.00
C GLY A 408 -9.25 37.37 2.97
N TYR A 409 -8.91 36.84 1.78
CA TYR A 409 -8.21 35.56 1.63
C TYR A 409 -6.71 35.81 1.44
N ARG A 410 -5.87 34.97 2.04
CA ARG A 410 -4.41 34.98 1.83
C ARG A 410 -4.00 33.95 0.77
N ALA A 411 -2.83 34.14 0.16
CA ALA A 411 -2.26 33.11 -0.71
C ALA A 411 -1.99 31.82 0.09
N SER A 412 -2.21 30.66 -0.56
CA SER A 412 -1.60 29.41 -0.11
C SER A 412 -0.09 29.50 -0.26
N LYS A 413 0.65 28.91 0.69
CA LYS A 413 2.12 28.86 0.64
C LYS A 413 2.57 27.64 -0.17
N ARG A 414 3.80 27.70 -0.69
CA ARG A 414 4.42 26.56 -1.38
C ARG A 414 4.85 25.51 -0.37
#